data_AF-A0AA88L4R7-F1
#
_entry.id   AF-A0AA88L4R7-F1
#
_cell.length_a   1.000
_cell.length_b   1.000
_cell.length_c   1.000
_cell.angle_alpha   90.00
_cell.angle_beta   90.00
_cell.angle_gamma   90.00
#
_symmetry.space_group_name_H-M   'P 1'
#
loop_
_entity.id
_entity.type
_entity.pdbx_description
1 polymer ?
#
loop_
_entity_poly.entity_id
_entity_poly.type
_entity_poly.pdbx_seq_one_letter_code
_entity_poly.pdbx_strand_id
1 'polypeptide(L)'
;MDSLVLHGLKQKLGSENKKEVYSLIKEKTRVSGVQENQIVSVFRFRLNNANEDSTKVAPVLIRISDMNIARAVYKEKSALVKSGMFLSESLTRKKRELLNAARDRYKKFNAGLDKGQVLAKVPGQSALRRIKTMADCI
;
A
#
# COMPACT_ATOMS: atom_id res chain seq x y z
N MET A 1 11.18 -7.78 3.97
CA MET A 1 9.77 -7.75 4.40
C MET A 1 9.18 -6.38 4.11
N ASP A 2 7.95 -6.33 3.60
CA ASP A 2 7.19 -5.10 3.42
C ASP A 2 5.72 -5.31 3.79
N SER A 3 4.98 -4.23 3.99
CA SER A 3 3.59 -4.26 4.45
C SER A 3 2.69 -3.47 3.51
N LEU A 4 1.63 -4.12 3.03
CA LEU A 4 0.58 -3.49 2.24
C LEU A 4 -0.71 -3.41 3.05
N VAL A 5 -1.53 -2.42 2.75
CA VAL A 5 -2.86 -2.27 3.32
C VAL A 5 -3.87 -2.37 2.19
N LEU A 6 -4.75 -3.36 2.29
CA LEU A 6 -5.87 -3.60 1.40
C LEU A 6 -7.12 -2.94 1.98
N HIS A 7 -7.77 -2.14 1.15
CA HIS A 7 -9.00 -1.42 1.48
C HIS A 7 -10.16 -1.96 0.64
N GLY A 8 -11.38 -1.86 1.17
CA GLY A 8 -12.61 -2.24 0.44
C GLY A 8 -12.92 -3.74 0.44
N LEU A 9 -12.13 -4.58 1.12
CA LEU A 9 -12.42 -6.02 1.23
C LEU A 9 -13.62 -6.28 2.14
N LYS A 10 -14.83 -6.31 1.56
CA LYS A 10 -16.12 -6.51 2.26
C LYS A 10 -16.23 -7.84 3.00
N GLN A 11 -15.62 -8.89 2.45
CA GLN A 11 -15.68 -10.22 3.03
C GLN A 11 -15.02 -10.26 4.42
N LYS A 12 -15.69 -10.88 5.40
CA LYS A 12 -15.04 -11.22 6.67
C LYS A 12 -13.96 -12.25 6.39
N LEU A 13 -12.75 -11.96 6.85
CA LEU A 13 -11.64 -12.90 6.80
C LEU A 13 -11.90 -13.98 7.85
N GLY A 14 -11.84 -15.26 7.47
CA GLY A 14 -12.13 -16.41 8.33
C GLY A 14 -11.04 -16.76 9.35
N SER A 15 -10.81 -18.05 9.55
CA SER A 15 -9.65 -18.56 10.30
C SER A 15 -8.41 -18.68 9.41
N GLU A 16 -8.57 -18.90 8.10
CA GLU A 16 -7.50 -19.08 7.10
C GLU A 16 -7.13 -17.79 6.36
N ASN A 17 -6.98 -16.68 7.09
CA ASN A 17 -6.84 -15.33 6.51
C ASN A 17 -5.68 -15.18 5.52
N LYS A 18 -4.61 -15.95 5.70
CA LYS A 18 -3.43 -15.94 4.81
C LYS A 18 -3.76 -16.52 3.43
N LYS A 19 -4.45 -17.65 3.40
CA LYS A 19 -4.80 -18.39 2.20
C LYS A 19 -5.83 -17.64 1.36
N GLU A 20 -6.80 -16.98 2.02
CA GLU A 20 -7.78 -16.12 1.37
C GLU A 20 -7.09 -14.91 0.69
N VAL A 21 -6.21 -14.21 1.42
CA VAL A 21 -5.46 -13.08 0.86
C VAL A 21 -4.49 -13.52 -0.24
N TYR A 22 -3.83 -14.66 -0.08
CA TYR A 22 -2.98 -15.23 -1.11
C TYR A 22 -3.78 -15.52 -2.39
N SER A 23 -4.93 -16.18 -2.27
CA SER A 23 -5.84 -16.47 -3.38
C SER A 23 -6.29 -15.18 -4.06
N LEU A 24 -6.67 -14.15 -3.29
CA LEU A 24 -7.06 -12.84 -3.82
C LEU A 24 -5.92 -12.18 -4.60
N ILE A 25 -4.70 -12.19 -4.06
CA ILE A 25 -3.52 -11.63 -4.74
C ILE A 25 -3.27 -12.38 -6.05
N LYS A 26 -3.31 -13.71 -6.03
CA LYS A 26 -3.06 -14.54 -7.21
C LYS A 26 -4.15 -14.39 -8.29
N GLU A 27 -5.40 -14.24 -7.89
CA GLU A 27 -6.52 -14.07 -8.81
C GLU A 27 -6.54 -12.67 -9.44
N LYS A 28 -6.29 -11.64 -8.62
CA LYS A 28 -6.47 -10.24 -9.04
C LYS A 28 -5.19 -9.60 -9.58
N THR A 29 -4.02 -10.15 -9.30
CA THR A 29 -2.74 -9.60 -9.78
C THR A 29 -2.04 -10.57 -10.70
N ARG A 30 -1.30 -10.06 -11.69
CA ARG A 30 -0.53 -10.90 -12.64
C ARG A 30 0.87 -11.24 -12.14
N VAL A 31 1.11 -11.14 -10.83
CA VAL A 31 2.43 -11.37 -10.26
C VAL A 31 2.73 -12.87 -10.26
N SER A 32 3.72 -13.28 -11.05
CA SER A 32 4.22 -14.65 -11.06
C SER A 32 5.09 -14.92 -9.83
N GLY A 33 5.14 -16.19 -9.41
CA GLY A 33 6.05 -16.64 -8.36
C GLY A 33 5.67 -16.24 -6.93
N VAL A 34 4.49 -15.65 -6.71
CA VAL A 34 3.95 -15.47 -5.34
C VAL A 34 3.66 -16.85 -4.75
N GLN A 35 4.24 -17.11 -3.59
CA GLN A 35 4.00 -18.32 -2.81
C GLN A 35 3.20 -17.98 -1.55
N GLU A 36 2.34 -18.89 -1.11
CA GLU A 36 1.49 -18.65 0.07
C GLU A 36 2.33 -18.39 1.34
N ASN A 37 3.44 -19.10 1.50
CA ASN A 37 4.36 -18.93 2.63
C ASN A 37 5.02 -17.54 2.69
N GLN A 38 4.96 -16.75 1.61
CA GLN A 38 5.43 -15.37 1.60
C GLN A 38 4.44 -14.42 2.30
N ILE A 39 3.17 -14.82 2.45
CA ILE A 39 2.17 -14.08 3.25
C ILE A 39 2.38 -14.41 4.73
N VAL A 40 3.19 -13.58 5.39
CA VAL A 40 3.63 -13.84 6.77
C VAL A 40 2.50 -13.61 7.78
N SER A 41 1.69 -12.57 7.58
CA SER A 41 0.56 -12.27 8.46
C SER A 41 -0.48 -11.42 7.76
N VAL A 42 -1.73 -11.66 8.12
CA VAL A 42 -2.88 -10.88 7.67
C VAL A 42 -3.65 -10.42 8.91
N PHE A 43 -3.90 -9.11 9.02
CA PHE A 43 -4.58 -8.52 10.16
C PHE A 43 -5.58 -7.48 9.69
N ARG A 44 -6.86 -7.62 10.08
CA ARG A 44 -7.87 -6.59 9.83
C ARG A 44 -7.83 -5.56 10.96
N PHE A 45 -7.67 -4.29 10.60
CA PHE A 45 -7.70 -3.21 11.57
C PHE A 45 -9.07 -3.17 12.27
N ARG A 46 -9.10 -2.95 13.58
CA ARG A 46 -10.36 -2.62 14.27
C ARG A 46 -10.62 -1.13 14.07
N LEU A 47 -11.79 -0.78 13.54
CA LEU A 47 -12.26 0.59 13.53
C LEU A 47 -13.00 0.80 14.85
N ASN A 48 -12.43 1.60 15.76
CA ASN A 48 -12.98 1.81 17.11
C ASN A 48 -14.41 2.39 17.10
N ASN A 49 -14.86 2.96 15.98
CA ASN A 49 -16.19 3.58 15.82
C ASN A 49 -16.91 3.10 14.54
N ALA A 50 -16.72 1.85 14.12
CA ALA A 50 -17.57 1.30 13.07
C ALA A 50 -18.96 1.06 13.66
N ASN A 51 -19.80 2.10 13.67
CA ASN A 51 -21.25 1.89 13.65
C ASN A 51 -21.54 0.88 12.53
N GLU A 52 -22.43 -0.06 12.79
CA GLU A 52 -22.81 -1.12 11.84
C GLU A 52 -23.34 -0.55 10.51
N ASP A 53 -23.73 0.74 10.49
CA ASP A 53 -24.11 1.54 9.33
C ASP A 53 -22.96 2.20 8.55
N SER A 54 -21.71 2.07 9.00
CA SER A 54 -20.61 2.71 8.29
C SER A 54 -20.29 1.94 7.01
N THR A 55 -20.50 2.59 5.86
CA THR A 55 -20.03 2.14 4.53
C THR A 55 -18.50 1.92 4.45
N LYS A 56 -17.77 2.19 5.55
CA LYS A 56 -16.31 2.10 5.65
C LYS A 56 -15.89 0.74 6.20
N VAL A 57 -15.66 -0.19 5.28
CA VAL A 57 -15.07 -1.50 5.59
C VAL A 57 -13.65 -1.32 6.15
N ALA A 58 -13.39 -1.94 7.31
CA ALA A 58 -12.09 -1.91 7.96
C ALA A 58 -10.98 -2.46 7.05
N PRO A 59 -9.84 -1.74 6.90
CA PRO A 59 -8.75 -2.18 6.06
C PRO A 59 -8.03 -3.42 6.61
N VAL A 60 -7.27 -4.09 5.76
CA VAL A 60 -6.51 -5.30 6.07
C VAL A 60 -5.02 -5.05 5.82
N LEU A 61 -4.21 -5.19 6.86
CA LEU A 61 -2.76 -5.21 6.78
C LEU A 61 -2.29 -6.59 6.31
N ILE A 62 -1.44 -6.61 5.29
CA ILE A 62 -0.83 -7.80 4.71
C ILE A 62 0.69 -7.63 4.83
N ARG A 63 1.36 -8.52 5.57
CA ARG A 63 2.82 -8.54 5.64
C ARG A 63 3.37 -9.61 4.71
N ILE A 64 4.29 -9.22 3.84
CA ILE A 64 4.92 -10.08 2.84
C ILE A 64 6.41 -10.17 3.16
N SER A 65 6.96 -11.38 3.23
CA SER A 65 8.37 -11.62 3.60
C SER A 65 9.33 -11.02 2.57
N ASP A 66 9.04 -11.20 1.28
CA ASP A 66 9.82 -10.67 0.17
C ASP A 66 9.32 -9.28 -0.25
N MET A 67 10.24 -8.31 -0.19
CA MET A 67 9.99 -6.93 -0.58
C MET A 67 9.76 -6.77 -2.09
N ASN A 68 10.42 -7.58 -2.93
CA ASN A 68 10.23 -7.53 -4.38
C ASN A 68 8.83 -8.03 -4.76
N ILE A 69 8.35 -9.09 -4.11
CA ILE A 69 6.98 -9.59 -4.28
C ILE A 69 5.96 -8.55 -3.81
N ALA A 70 6.14 -7.97 -2.61
CA ALA A 70 5.25 -6.93 -2.12
C ALA A 70 5.13 -5.74 -3.09
N ARG A 71 6.26 -5.32 -3.67
CA ARG A 71 6.30 -4.25 -4.67
C ARG A 71 5.63 -4.65 -5.97
N ALA A 72 5.85 -5.88 -6.45
CA ALA A 72 5.20 -6.38 -7.65
C ALA A 72 3.66 -6.38 -7.47
N VAL A 73 3.19 -6.87 -6.32
CA VAL A 73 1.76 -6.84 -5.96
C VAL A 73 1.23 -5.40 -5.90
N TYR A 74 1.99 -4.47 -5.33
CA TYR A 74 1.60 -3.07 -5.27
C TYR A 74 1.57 -2.38 -6.64
N LYS A 75 2.46 -2.74 -7.57
CA LYS A 75 2.44 -2.21 -8.94
C LYS A 75 1.17 -2.62 -9.69
N GLU A 76 0.66 -3.81 -9.43
CA GLU A 76 -0.58 -4.35 -9.99
C GLU A 76 -1.85 -3.85 -9.28
N LYS A 77 -1.75 -2.88 -8.34
CA LYS A 77 -2.91 -2.38 -7.56
C LYS A 77 -4.07 -1.85 -8.40
N SER A 78 -3.82 -1.43 -9.64
CA SER A 78 -4.87 -0.95 -10.56
C SER A 78 -5.85 -2.06 -10.93
N ALA A 79 -5.42 -3.32 -10.91
CA ALA A 79 -6.28 -4.48 -11.19
C ALA A 79 -7.39 -4.66 -10.14
N LEU A 80 -7.18 -4.16 -8.91
CA LEU A 80 -8.15 -4.25 -7.82
C LEU A 80 -9.26 -3.19 -7.88
N VAL A 81 -9.03 -2.09 -8.61
CA VAL A 81 -9.91 -0.91 -8.62
C VAL A 81 -11.30 -1.26 -9.16
N LYS A 82 -11.38 -2.11 -10.20
CA LYS A 82 -12.66 -2.56 -10.78
C LYS A 82 -13.52 -3.36 -9.80
N SER A 83 -12.91 -3.94 -8.77
CA SER A 83 -13.60 -4.69 -7.71
C SER A 83 -13.90 -3.85 -6.47
N GLY A 84 -13.73 -2.52 -6.54
CA GLY A 84 -13.94 -1.61 -5.41
C GLY A 84 -12.87 -1.73 -4.31
N MET A 85 -11.74 -2.37 -4.61
CA MET A 85 -10.62 -2.55 -3.69
C MET A 85 -9.43 -1.71 -4.14
N PHE A 86 -8.57 -1.32 -3.19
CA PHE A 86 -7.29 -0.70 -3.52
C PHE A 86 -6.20 -1.06 -2.50
N LEU A 87 -4.95 -1.03 -2.97
CA LEU A 87 -3.77 -1.23 -2.13
C LEU A 87 -3.07 0.09 -1.86
N SER A 88 -2.61 0.26 -0.63
CA SER A 88 -1.67 1.31 -0.22
C SER A 88 -0.47 0.70 0.49
N GLU A 89 0.71 1.29 0.35
CA GLU A 89 1.85 0.94 1.21
C GLU A 89 1.56 1.29 2.67
N SER A 90 1.95 0.42 3.60
CA SER A 90 1.89 0.70 5.03
C SER A 90 3.06 1.61 5.40
N LEU A 91 2.78 2.91 5.50
CA LEU A 91 3.77 3.90 5.86
C LEU A 91 3.74 4.20 7.35
N THR A 92 4.92 4.24 7.96
CA THR A 92 5.13 4.91 9.24
C THR A 92 4.60 6.35 9.17
N ARG A 93 4.10 6.88 10.29
CA ARG A 93 3.62 8.27 10.40
C ARG A 93 4.60 9.28 9.78
N LYS A 94 5.88 9.19 10.14
CA LYS A 94 6.95 10.05 9.62
C LYS A 94 7.06 10.03 8.09
N LYS A 95 7.08 8.84 7.46
CA LYS A 95 7.11 8.73 5.99
C LYS A 95 5.85 9.29 5.32
N ARG A 96 4.69 9.14 5.96
CA ARG A 96 3.43 9.68 5.45
C ARG A 96 3.44 11.21 5.47
N GLU A 97 3.87 11.79 6.59
CA GLU A 97 4.06 13.24 6.73
C GLU A 97 5.05 13.76 5.68
N LEU A 98 6.19 13.08 5.50
CA LEU A 98 7.18 13.44 4.50
C LEU A 98 6.64 13.38 3.06
N LEU A 99 5.89 12.32 2.72
CA LEU A 99 5.26 12.18 1.40
C LEU A 99 4.21 13.28 1.16
N ASN A 100 3.42 13.62 2.18
CA ASN A 100 2.42 14.67 2.08
C ASN A 100 3.10 16.03 1.84
N ALA A 101 4.13 16.37 2.63
CA ALA A 101 4.91 17.59 2.42
C ALA A 101 5.53 17.66 1.02
N ALA A 102 6.08 16.55 0.51
CA ALA A 102 6.61 16.50 -0.85
C ALA A 102 5.51 16.72 -1.92
N ARG A 103 4.30 16.20 -1.71
CA ARG A 103 3.16 16.41 -2.62
C ARG A 103 2.63 17.83 -2.58
N ASP A 104 2.65 18.47 -1.42
CA ASP A 104 2.24 19.86 -1.27
C ASP A 104 3.24 20.78 -1.99
N ARG A 105 4.55 20.51 -1.82
CA ARG A 105 5.63 21.27 -2.47
C ARG A 105 5.69 21.07 -3.98
N TYR A 106 5.73 19.83 -4.44
CA TYR A 106 6.04 19.50 -5.84
C TYR A 106 4.81 19.16 -6.69
N LYS A 107 3.60 19.15 -6.11
CA LYS A 107 2.33 18.63 -6.66
C LYS A 107 2.22 17.11 -6.60
N LYS A 108 0.99 16.63 -6.41
CA LYS A 108 0.63 15.22 -6.20
C LYS A 108 1.20 14.26 -7.26
N PHE A 109 1.19 14.64 -8.54
CA PHE A 109 1.67 13.80 -9.65
C PHE A 109 3.19 13.77 -9.80
N ASN A 110 3.89 14.71 -9.14
CA ASN A 110 5.34 14.82 -9.20
C ASN A 110 6.01 14.26 -7.94
N ALA A 111 5.26 13.83 -6.92
CA ALA A 111 5.81 13.27 -5.69
C ALA A 111 5.14 11.94 -5.33
N GLY A 112 5.97 10.92 -5.11
CA GLY A 112 5.53 9.55 -4.90
C GLY A 112 6.45 8.75 -4.00
N LEU A 113 6.06 7.51 -3.78
CA LEU A 113 6.91 6.51 -3.16
C LEU A 113 7.47 5.60 -4.24
N ASP A 114 8.77 5.38 -4.19
CA ASP A 114 9.41 4.27 -4.88
C ASP A 114 10.34 3.56 -3.90
N LYS A 115 10.26 2.23 -3.87
CA LYS A 115 11.10 1.38 -3.01
C LYS A 115 11.10 1.81 -1.53
N GLY A 116 9.97 2.31 -1.03
CA GLY A 116 9.83 2.82 0.34
C GLY A 116 10.53 4.15 0.61
N GLN A 117 10.97 4.86 -0.42
CA GLN A 117 11.59 6.18 -0.38
C GLN A 117 10.65 7.20 -1.01
N VAL A 118 10.58 8.40 -0.42
CA VAL A 118 9.84 9.51 -1.02
C VAL A 118 10.72 10.12 -2.11
N LEU A 119 10.20 10.18 -3.33
CA LEU A 119 10.86 10.80 -4.48
C LEU A 119 9.99 11.92 -5.03
N ALA A 120 10.62 12.98 -5.55
CA ALA A 120 9.92 14.07 -6.21
C ALA A 120 10.62 14.52 -7.50
N LYS A 121 9.84 14.92 -8.50
CA LYS A 121 10.31 15.59 -9.71
C LYS A 121 10.47 17.08 -9.40
N VAL A 122 11.73 17.54 -9.33
CA VAL A 122 12.05 18.94 -9.10
C VAL A 122 11.95 19.70 -10.44
N PRO A 123 11.30 20.88 -10.48
CA PRO A 123 11.28 21.70 -11.69
C PRO A 123 12.70 21.98 -12.20
N GLY A 124 12.91 21.82 -13.51
CA GLY A 124 14.24 21.99 -14.12
C GLY A 124 15.19 20.81 -13.96
N GLN A 125 14.80 19.74 -13.25
CA GLN A 125 15.58 18.50 -13.18
C GLN A 125 14.90 17.38 -13.96
N SER A 126 15.71 16.65 -14.72
CA SER A 126 15.29 15.46 -15.47
C SER A 126 15.14 14.22 -14.56
N ALA A 127 15.96 14.12 -13.52
CA ALA A 127 15.93 13.02 -12.57
C ALA A 127 15.00 13.28 -11.38
N LEU A 128 14.46 12.21 -10.80
CA LEU A 128 13.74 12.28 -9.53
C LEU A 128 14.72 12.48 -8.38
N ARG A 129 14.43 13.46 -7.52
CA ARG A 129 15.19 13.70 -6.30
C ARG A 129 14.62 12.89 -5.15
N ARG A 130 15.49 12.29 -4.34
CA ARG A 130 15.10 11.65 -3.08
C ARG A 130 14.86 12.69 -1.99
N ILE A 131 13.68 12.64 -1.39
CA ILE A 131 13.28 13.45 -0.24
C ILE A 131 13.55 12.64 1.02
N LYS A 132 14.46 13.14 1.87
CA LYS A 132 14.89 12.43 3.09
C LYS A 132 14.32 13.08 4.35
N THR A 133 14.07 14.39 4.31
CA THR A 133 13.68 15.21 5.47
C THR A 133 12.64 16.25 5.09
N MET A 134 11.98 16.84 6.07
CA MET A 134 11.00 17.91 5.83
C MET A 134 11.67 19.16 5.22
N ALA A 135 12.94 19.41 5.52
CA ALA A 135 13.71 20.51 4.95
C ALA A 135 13.89 20.39 3.43
N ASP A 136 13.80 19.17 2.88
CA ASP A 136 13.83 18.96 1.43
C ASP A 136 12.59 19.52 0.72
N CYS A 137 11.50 19.79 1.46
CA CYS A 137 10.21 20.23 0.94
C CYS A 137 9.94 21.73 1.11
N ILE A 138 10.94 22.50 1.57
CA ILE A 138 10.84 23.96 1.79
C ILE A 138 11.20 24.72 0.50
#